data_AF-A0A1A6HIR3-F1
#
_entry.id   AF-A0A1A6HIR3-F1
#
_cell.length_a   1.000
_cell.length_b   1.000
_cell.length_c   1.000
_cell.angle_alpha   90.00
_cell.angle_beta   90.00
_cell.angle_gamma   90.00
#
_symmetry.space_group_name_H-M   'P 1'
#
loop_
_entity.id
_entity.type
_entity.pdbx_description
1 polymer ?
#
loop_
_entity_poly.entity_id
_entity_poly.type
_entity_poly.pdbx_seq_one_letter_code
_entity_poly.pdbx_strand_id
1 'polypeptide(L)'
;MNPTSSEDLRKIPDNNPFDATAGYRSLTYEEVLQELVKHKELLRRKDTHIRELEDYIDNLLVRVMEETPSILRVPYEPSRKAGKFTNS
;
A
#
# COMPACT_ATOMS: atom_id res chain seq x y z
N MET A 1 -1.90 -16.10 -28.69
CA MET A 1 -1.23 -16.73 -27.53
C MET A 1 0.09 -16.00 -27.35
N ASN A 2 0.18 -15.07 -26.40
CA ASN A 2 1.42 -14.35 -26.11
C ASN A 2 1.86 -14.76 -24.69
N PRO A 3 3.00 -15.43 -24.50
CA PRO A 3 3.50 -15.71 -23.17
C PRO A 3 4.17 -14.44 -22.64
N THR A 4 3.55 -13.78 -21.67
CA THR A 4 4.20 -12.70 -20.92
C THR A 4 5.36 -13.29 -20.14
N SER A 5 6.56 -12.93 -20.59
CA SER A 5 7.86 -13.33 -20.05
C SER A 5 7.94 -13.00 -18.56
N SER A 6 8.17 -14.03 -17.75
CA SER A 6 8.33 -14.03 -16.29
C SER A 6 9.65 -13.38 -15.80
N GLU A 7 10.14 -12.36 -16.52
CA GLU A 7 11.42 -11.70 -16.29
C GLU A 7 11.27 -10.36 -15.55
N ASP A 8 10.11 -9.68 -15.63
CA ASP A 8 9.92 -8.35 -14.98
C ASP A 8 9.60 -8.40 -13.48
N LEU A 9 9.40 -9.58 -12.89
CA LEU A 9 9.17 -9.74 -11.44
C LEU A 9 10.47 -9.84 -10.63
N ARG A 10 11.64 -9.81 -11.26
CA ARG A 10 12.95 -10.02 -10.62
C ARG A 10 13.75 -8.75 -10.33
N LYS A 11 13.06 -7.64 -10.05
CA LYS A 11 13.70 -6.43 -9.51
C LYS A 11 12.95 -5.86 -8.31
N ILE A 12 12.56 -6.74 -7.40
CA ILE A 12 12.51 -6.35 -5.99
C ILE A 12 13.97 -6.39 -5.54
N PRO A 13 14.63 -5.26 -5.22
CA PRO A 13 15.97 -5.34 -4.65
C PRO A 13 15.84 -6.19 -3.39
N ASP A 14 16.60 -7.28 -3.34
CA ASP A 14 16.75 -8.14 -2.17
C ASP A 14 17.25 -7.27 -1.02
N ASN A 15 16.31 -6.66 -0.30
CA ASN A 15 16.56 -5.96 0.93
C ASN A 15 16.77 -7.04 1.98
N ASN A 16 17.91 -7.74 1.88
CA ASN A 16 18.34 -8.70 2.86
C ASN A 16 18.38 -7.98 4.22
N PRO A 17 17.45 -8.24 5.15
CA PRO A 17 17.35 -7.49 6.40
C PRO A 17 18.61 -7.67 7.27
N PHE A 18 19.40 -8.71 7.00
CA PHE A 18 20.66 -8.97 7.68
C PHE A 18 21.79 -8.03 7.27
N ASP A 19 21.73 -7.42 6.06
CA ASP A 19 22.72 -6.43 5.60
C ASP A 19 22.41 -5.00 6.11
N ALA A 20 21.22 -4.78 6.69
CA ALA A 20 20.92 -3.52 7.36
C ALA A 20 21.91 -3.22 8.51
N THR A 21 22.46 -4.26 9.14
CA THR A 21 23.46 -4.12 10.20
C THR A 21 24.79 -3.54 9.73
N ALA A 22 25.16 -3.74 8.46
CA ALA A 22 26.38 -3.18 7.89
C ALA A 22 26.36 -1.65 7.91
N GLY A 23 25.20 -1.05 7.65
CA GLY A 23 24.99 0.41 7.71
C GLY A 23 25.12 1.02 9.10
N TYR A 24 25.02 0.22 10.17
CA TYR A 24 25.16 0.70 11.55
C TYR A 24 26.57 0.48 12.12
N ARG A 25 27.45 -0.29 11.46
CA ARG A 25 28.80 -0.61 11.97
C ARG A 25 29.73 0.60 12.07
N SER A 26 29.51 1.62 11.23
CA SER A 26 30.29 2.86 11.24
C SER A 26 29.75 3.91 12.22
N LEU A 27 28.61 3.65 12.86
CA LEU A 27 27.96 4.59 13.77
C LEU A 27 28.39 4.37 15.22
N THR A 28 28.42 5.45 15.97
CA THR A 28 28.54 5.42 17.43
C THR A 28 27.24 4.92 18.07
N TYR A 29 27.33 4.49 19.34
CA TYR A 29 26.17 4.06 20.11
C TYR A 29 25.05 5.12 20.13
N GLU A 30 25.42 6.39 20.29
CA GLU A 30 24.48 7.50 20.35
C GLU A 30 23.74 7.70 19.02
N GLU A 31 24.46 7.60 17.89
CA GLU A 31 23.86 7.72 16.55
C GLU A 31 22.88 6.57 16.25
N VAL A 32 23.22 5.34 16.67
CA VAL A 32 22.31 4.19 16.55
C VAL A 32 21.05 4.40 17.41
N LEU A 33 21.20 4.94 18.62
CA LEU A 33 20.06 5.25 19.49
C LEU A 33 19.15 6.32 18.88
N GLN A 34 19.72 7.36 18.30
CA GLN A 34 18.96 8.43 17.61
C GLN A 34 18.18 7.89 16.40
N GLU A 35 18.82 7.07 15.56
CA GLU A 35 18.13 6.43 14.43
C GLU A 35 17.02 5.47 14.90
N LEU A 36 17.22 4.75 16.01
CA LEU A 36 16.17 3.93 16.59
C LEU A 36 14.95 4.76 17.03
N VAL A 37 15.16 5.90 17.68
CA VAL A 37 14.07 6.80 18.10
C VAL A 37 13.32 7.35 16.87
N LYS A 38 14.04 7.75 15.83
CA LYS A 38 13.47 8.22 14.57
C LYS A 38 12.65 7.13 13.87
N HIS A 39 13.15 5.89 13.83
CA HIS A 39 12.42 4.76 13.26
C HIS A 39 11.16 4.42 14.06
N LYS A 40 11.20 4.49 15.39
CA LYS A 40 9.99 4.33 16.24
C LYS A 40 8.93 5.37 15.92
N GLU A 41 9.32 6.63 15.77
CA GLU A 41 8.38 7.69 15.38
C GLU A 41 7.85 7.50 13.95
N LEU A 42 8.69 7.08 13.01
CA LEU A 42 8.26 6.76 11.66
C LEU A 42 7.22 5.62 11.63
N LEU A 43 7.45 4.56 12.40
CA LEU A 43 6.51 3.45 12.54
C LEU A 43 5.18 3.94 13.13
N ARG A 44 5.22 4.75 14.20
CA ARG A 44 4.01 5.34 14.79
C ARG A 44 3.19 6.15 13.77
N ARG A 45 3.86 6.94 12.92
CA ARG A 45 3.22 7.69 11.83
C ARG A 45 2.61 6.77 10.77
N LYS A 46 3.33 5.70 10.39
CA LYS A 46 2.82 4.68 9.45
C LYS A 46 1.58 3.98 10.02
N ASP A 47 1.58 3.60 11.28
CA ASP A 47 0.43 2.96 11.95
C ASP A 47 -0.77 3.90 12.04
N THR A 48 -0.52 5.19 12.24
CA THR A 48 -1.58 6.21 12.23
C THR A 48 -2.16 6.34 10.83
N HIS A 49 -1.30 6.42 9.80
CA HIS A 49 -1.72 6.54 8.42
C HIS A 49 -2.47 5.30 7.91
N ILE A 50 -2.08 4.10 8.35
CA ILE A 50 -2.81 2.86 8.07
C ILE A 50 -4.25 2.98 8.59
N ARG A 51 -4.42 3.42 9.85
CA ARG A 51 -5.75 3.60 10.44
C ARG A 51 -6.58 4.66 9.71
N GLU A 52 -5.97 5.78 9.29
CA GLU A 52 -6.65 6.79 8.47
C GLU A 52 -7.14 6.23 7.13
N LEU A 53 -6.34 5.36 6.50
CA LEU A 53 -6.73 4.69 5.26
C LEU A 53 -7.82 3.63 5.49
N GLU A 54 -7.76 2.89 6.59
CA GLU A 54 -8.81 1.95 7.01
C GLU A 54 -10.13 2.69 7.26
N ASP A 55 -10.11 3.79 8.02
CA ASP A 55 -11.29 4.64 8.25
C ASP A 55 -11.83 5.20 6.92
N TYR A 56 -10.95 5.59 6.00
CA TYR A 56 -11.35 6.05 4.67
C TYR A 56 -12.03 4.95 3.86
N ILE A 57 -11.47 3.72 3.89
CA ILE A 57 -12.05 2.55 3.24
C ILE A 57 -13.45 2.28 3.81
N ASP A 58 -13.59 2.22 5.13
CA ASP A 58 -14.87 1.94 5.79
C ASP A 58 -15.94 2.98 5.43
N ASN A 59 -15.60 4.27 5.52
CA ASN A 59 -16.52 5.36 5.16
C ASN A 59 -16.90 5.37 3.66
N LEU A 60 -16.00 4.94 2.78
CA LEU A 60 -16.30 4.77 1.36
C LEU A 60 -17.18 3.55 1.12
N LEU A 61 -16.89 2.43 1.78
CA LEU A 61 -17.64 1.18 1.64
C LEU A 61 -19.10 1.33 2.08
N VAL A 62 -19.38 2.06 3.15
CA VAL A 62 -20.77 2.34 3.57
C VAL A 62 -21.57 2.98 2.43
N ARG A 63 -21.06 4.07 1.84
CA ARG A 63 -21.72 4.76 0.71
C ARG A 63 -21.88 3.85 -0.50
N VAL A 64 -20.86 3.06 -0.81
CA VAL A 64 -20.89 2.10 -1.92
C VAL A 64 -21.96 1.04 -1.70
N MET A 65 -22.06 0.49 -0.49
CA MET A 65 -23.04 -0.54 -0.14
C MET A 65 -24.47 -0.03 -0.22
N GLU A 66 -24.70 1.24 0.12
CA GLU A 66 -26.01 1.89 0.05
C GLU A 66 -26.39 2.30 -1.38
N GLU A 67 -25.47 2.88 -2.15
CA GLU A 67 -25.76 3.49 -3.45
C GLU A 67 -25.55 2.56 -4.65
N THR A 68 -24.44 1.81 -4.69
CA THR A 68 -24.07 0.96 -5.85
C THR A 68 -23.31 -0.29 -5.41
N PRO A 69 -23.98 -1.24 -4.72
CA PRO A 69 -23.31 -2.41 -4.14
C PRO A 69 -22.70 -3.35 -5.18
N SER A 70 -23.10 -3.26 -6.45
CA SER A 70 -22.57 -4.11 -7.54
C SER A 70 -21.07 -3.95 -7.78
N ILE A 71 -20.46 -2.83 -7.38
CA ILE A 71 -19.01 -2.63 -7.54
C ILE A 71 -18.17 -3.48 -6.59
N LEU A 72 -18.77 -4.01 -5.51
CA LEU A 72 -18.13 -4.91 -4.56
C LEU A 72 -18.24 -6.39 -4.98
N ARG A 73 -18.86 -6.69 -6.13
CA ARG A 73 -19.01 -8.07 -6.60
C ARG A 73 -17.66 -8.67 -7.01
N VAL A 74 -17.43 -9.94 -6.64
CA VAL A 74 -16.26 -10.73 -7.05
C VAL A 74 -16.77 -11.99 -7.76
N PRO A 75 -16.50 -12.20 -9.07
CA PRO A 75 -15.76 -11.31 -9.97
C PRO A 75 -16.52 -10.01 -10.27
N TYR A 76 -15.78 -8.91 -10.46
CA TYR A 76 -16.39 -7.63 -10.81
C TYR A 76 -16.99 -7.70 -12.22
N GLU A 77 -18.26 -7.31 -12.31
CA GLU A 77 -19.02 -7.29 -13.56
C GLU A 77 -19.76 -5.94 -13.64
N PRO A 78 -19.37 -5.06 -14.58
CA PRO A 78 -19.91 -3.71 -14.67
C PRO A 78 -21.41 -3.69 -15.03
N SER A 79 -22.25 -3.06 -14.20
CA SER A 79 -23.71 -2.98 -14.45
C SER A 79 -24.10 -1.98 -15.56
N ARG A 80 -23.18 -1.09 -15.97
CA ARG A 80 -23.20 -0.20 -17.15
C ARG A 80 -21.83 0.48 -17.19
N LYS A 81 -21.25 0.72 -18.37
CA LYS A 81 -19.93 1.41 -18.46
C LYS A 81 -20.04 2.78 -17.77
N ALA A 82 -19.44 2.92 -16.58
CA ALA A 82 -19.23 4.21 -15.96
C ALA A 82 -18.51 5.11 -16.97
N GLY A 83 -19.12 6.24 -17.35
CA GLY A 83 -18.52 7.21 -18.27
C GLY A 83 -19.18 7.38 -19.65
N LYS A 84 -20.33 6.75 -19.96
CA LYS A 84 -21.13 7.14 -21.14
C LYS A 84 -22.29 8.04 -20.73
N PHE A 85 -22.01 9.31 -20.44
CA PHE A 85 -23.02 10.35 -20.59
C PHE A 85 -23.19 10.56 -22.10
N THR A 86 -24.29 10.06 -22.67
CA THR A 86 -24.67 10.45 -24.02
C THR A 86 -25.14 11.90 -23.93
N ASN A 87 -24.33 12.85 -24.40
CA ASN A 87 -24.83 14.20 -24.69
C ASN A 87 -25.97 14.05 -25.70
N SER A 88 -27.19 14.34 -25.26
CA SER A 88 -28.37 14.58 -26.12
C SER A 88 -28.69 16.05 -26.08
#